data_AF-A0A354Q9Q4-F1
#
_entry.id   AF-A0A354Q9Q4-F1
#
_cell.length_a   1.000
_cell.length_b   1.000
_cell.length_c   1.000
_cell.angle_alpha   90.00
_cell.angle_beta   90.00
_cell.angle_gamma   90.00
#
_symmetry.space_group_name_H-M   'P 1'
#
loop_
_entity.id
_entity.type
_entity.pdbx_description
1 polymer ?
#
loop_
_entity_poly.entity_id
_entity_poly.type
_entity_poly.pdbx_seq_one_letter_code
_entity_poly.pdbx_strand_id
1 'polypeptide(L)'
;DVSDDWIPIYDKSALRGFYMAIGSSGNQFKNAPVAGHCMAELIDACEKGHDHDANPLKVKTVYTGLELNMGFYSRNREINPNSSFSVNG
;
A
#
# COMPACT_ATOMS: atom_id res chain seq x y z
N ASP A 1 -4.97 -6.13 -14.66
CA ASP A 1 -4.16 -5.63 -13.54
C ASP A 1 -5.07 -5.45 -12.33
N VAL A 2 -5.28 -6.56 -11.64
CA VAL A 2 -6.15 -6.72 -10.46
C VAL A 2 -5.39 -7.65 -9.53
N SER A 3 -5.22 -7.25 -8.27
CA SER A 3 -4.78 -8.15 -7.21
C SER A 3 -5.90 -9.12 -6.86
N ASP A 4 -5.57 -10.25 -6.23
CA ASP A 4 -6.54 -11.30 -5.94
C ASP A 4 -7.73 -10.81 -5.10
N ASP A 5 -7.57 -9.73 -4.32
CA ASP A 5 -8.59 -9.08 -3.50
C ASP A 5 -9.03 -7.70 -4.00
N TRP A 6 -8.67 -7.28 -5.22
CA TRP A 6 -8.97 -5.96 -5.79
C TRP A 6 -8.43 -4.73 -5.01
N ILE A 7 -7.62 -4.95 -3.98
CA ILE A 7 -6.94 -3.90 -3.19
C ILE A 7 -5.57 -3.61 -3.82
N PRO A 8 -5.15 -2.36 -4.03
CA PRO A 8 -3.86 -2.08 -4.63
C PRO A 8 -2.70 -2.63 -3.79
N ILE A 9 -1.56 -2.87 -4.45
CA ILE A 9 -0.30 -3.20 -3.77
C ILE A 9 0.53 -1.93 -3.73
N TYR A 10 0.84 -1.47 -2.52
CA TYR A 10 1.75 -0.37 -2.20
C TYR A 10 2.83 -0.93 -1.28
N ASP A 11 3.91 -1.47 -1.85
CA ASP A 11 4.85 -2.29 -1.09
C ASP A 11 6.29 -2.26 -1.65
N LYS A 12 7.26 -2.66 -0.83
CA LYS A 12 8.60 -3.04 -1.27
C LYS A 12 8.55 -4.39 -2.00
N SER A 13 9.47 -4.57 -2.94
CA SER A 13 9.67 -5.86 -3.59
C SER A 13 10.67 -6.74 -2.82
N ALA A 14 10.87 -7.97 -3.27
CA ALA A 14 11.93 -8.83 -2.76
C ALA A 14 13.33 -8.37 -3.21
N LEU A 15 13.39 -7.55 -4.26
CA LEU A 15 14.61 -6.91 -4.71
C LEU A 15 14.78 -5.57 -3.99
N ARG A 16 15.91 -5.41 -3.29
CA ARG A 16 16.22 -4.19 -2.54
C ARG A 16 16.25 -2.97 -3.46
N GLY A 17 15.59 -1.88 -3.04
CA GLY A 17 15.51 -0.62 -3.78
C GLY A 17 14.39 -0.58 -4.84
N PHE A 18 13.59 -1.63 -4.98
CA PHE A 18 12.46 -1.67 -5.91
C PHE A 18 11.14 -1.70 -5.14
N TYR A 19 10.20 -0.86 -5.57
CA TYR A 19 8.92 -0.62 -4.92
C TYR A 19 7.77 -0.70 -5.94
N MET A 20 6.60 -1.14 -5.50
CA MET A 20 5.45 -1.43 -6.33
C MET A 20 4.27 -0.57 -5.88
N ALA A 21 3.68 0.15 -6.84
CA ALA A 21 2.39 0.80 -6.71
C ALA A 21 1.49 0.34 -7.88
N ILE A 22 0.93 -0.87 -7.74
CA ILE A 22 0.28 -1.62 -8.83
C ILE A 22 -1.11 -2.11 -8.40
N GLY A 23 -1.88 -2.69 -9.34
CA GLY A 23 -3.22 -3.22 -9.03
C GLY A 23 -4.23 -2.12 -8.72
N SER A 24 -4.10 -0.96 -9.37
CA SER A 24 -4.98 0.21 -9.16
C SER A 24 -6.44 -0.01 -9.58
N SER A 25 -6.71 -1.08 -10.32
CA SER A 25 -8.01 -1.70 -10.63
C SER A 25 -9.13 -0.76 -11.11
N GLY A 26 -8.78 0.45 -11.57
CA GLY A 26 -9.72 1.49 -12.04
C GLY A 26 -10.33 2.38 -10.93
N ASN A 27 -10.03 2.13 -9.65
CA ASN A 27 -10.60 2.89 -8.53
C ASN A 27 -9.60 3.88 -7.89
N GLN A 28 -8.29 3.72 -8.10
CA GLN A 28 -7.30 4.49 -7.33
C GLN A 28 -6.97 5.89 -7.87
N PHE A 29 -7.52 6.33 -9.02
CA PHE A 29 -7.26 7.69 -9.51
C PHE A 29 -7.65 8.76 -8.48
N LYS A 30 -8.82 8.60 -7.83
CA LYS A 30 -9.27 9.50 -6.76
C LYS A 30 -8.37 9.47 -5.52
N ASN A 31 -7.61 8.39 -5.33
CA ASN A 31 -6.72 8.15 -4.20
C ASN A 31 -5.25 8.43 -4.53
N ALA A 32 -4.93 8.85 -5.76
CA ALA A 32 -3.55 9.02 -6.22
C ALA A 32 -2.69 9.92 -5.30
N PRO A 33 -3.18 11.03 -4.72
CA PRO A 33 -2.39 11.84 -3.79
C PRO A 33 -2.01 11.08 -2.52
N VAL A 34 -2.94 10.30 -1.95
CA VAL A 34 -2.68 9.51 -0.74
C VAL A 34 -1.76 8.34 -1.05
N ALA A 35 -1.93 7.69 -2.21
CA ALA A 35 -1.03 6.64 -2.68
C ALA A 35 0.41 7.17 -2.83
N GLY A 36 0.58 8.35 -3.44
CA GLY A 36 1.89 9.00 -3.56
C GLY A 36 2.52 9.30 -2.20
N HIS A 37 1.75 9.85 -1.26
CA HIS A 37 2.20 10.10 0.11
C HIS A 37 2.63 8.81 0.81
N CYS A 38 1.82 7.76 0.74
CA CYS A 38 2.13 6.46 1.35
C CYS A 38 3.41 5.84 0.76
N MET A 39 3.57 5.89 -0.56
CA MET A 39 4.76 5.35 -1.23
C MET A 39 6.02 6.15 -0.88
N ALA A 40 5.93 7.47 -0.76
CA ALA A 40 7.06 8.30 -0.36
C ALA A 40 7.55 7.94 1.06
N GLU A 41 6.63 7.84 2.03
CA GLU A 41 6.95 7.44 3.40
C GLU A 41 7.50 6.00 3.48
N LEU A 42 6.91 5.08 2.70
CA LEU A 42 7.37 3.70 2.63
C LEU A 42 8.80 3.59 2.10
N ILE A 43 9.10 4.28 1.00
CA ILE A 43 10.44 4.29 0.40
C ILE A 43 11.45 4.88 1.38
N ASP A 44 11.16 6.06 1.95
CA ASP A 44 12.08 6.72 2.89
C ASP A 44 12.37 5.84 4.11
N ALA A 45 11.35 5.22 4.70
CA ALA A 45 11.53 4.32 5.84
C ALA A 45 12.38 3.09 5.47
N CYS A 46 12.08 2.42 4.36
CA CYS A 46 12.80 1.23 3.92
C CYS A 46 14.27 1.55 3.59
N GLU A 47 14.54 2.68 2.91
CA GLU A 47 15.91 3.12 2.60
C GLU A 47 16.69 3.52 3.87
N LYS A 48 16.00 3.87 4.96
CA LYS A 48 16.59 4.08 6.30
C LYS A 48 16.72 2.79 7.13
N GLY A 49 16.42 1.63 6.55
CA GLY A 49 16.59 0.32 7.19
C GLY A 49 15.38 -0.19 7.95
N HIS A 50 14.20 0.40 7.78
CA HIS A 50 12.96 -0.14 8.33
C HIS A 50 12.58 -1.47 7.64
N ASP A 51 12.31 -2.50 8.43
CA ASP A 51 11.83 -3.78 7.93
C ASP A 51 10.30 -3.80 7.85
N HIS A 52 9.78 -3.34 6.70
CA HIS A 52 8.35 -3.30 6.42
C HIS A 52 7.68 -4.68 6.39
N ASP A 53 8.41 -5.73 5.98
CA ASP A 53 7.84 -7.09 5.88
C ASP A 53 7.55 -7.65 7.28
N ALA A 54 8.45 -7.41 8.25
CA ALA A 54 8.30 -7.86 9.63
C ALA A 54 7.48 -6.90 10.50
N ASN A 55 7.54 -5.59 10.22
CA ASN A 55 6.86 -4.55 10.98
C ASN A 55 6.21 -3.54 10.02
N PRO A 56 4.96 -3.77 9.60
CA PRO A 56 4.29 -2.91 8.64
C PRO A 56 4.26 -1.44 9.05
N LEU A 57 4.63 -0.57 8.12
CA LEU A 57 4.73 0.87 8.34
C LEU A 57 3.34 1.46 8.63
N LYS A 58 3.28 2.42 9.55
CA LYS A 58 2.09 3.26 9.77
C LYS A 58 2.34 4.65 9.23
N VAL A 59 1.52 5.08 8.28
CA VAL A 59 1.62 6.40 7.66
C VAL A 59 0.58 7.33 8.24
N LYS A 60 1.02 8.46 8.80
CA LYS A 60 0.11 9.50 9.27
C LYS A 60 -0.35 10.35 8.10
N THR A 61 -1.66 10.53 7.98
CA THR A 61 -2.29 11.37 6.96
C THR A 61 -2.14 12.85 7.32
N VAL A 62 -1.84 13.67 6.29
CA VAL A 62 -1.46 15.07 6.46
C VAL A 62 -2.56 15.94 7.08
N TYR A 63 -3.82 15.70 6.72
CA TYR A 63 -4.94 16.58 7.09
C TYR A 63 -5.83 16.06 8.22
N THR A 64 -6.03 14.74 8.32
CA THR A 64 -6.89 14.14 9.35
C THR A 64 -6.10 13.57 10.51
N GLY A 65 -4.79 13.36 10.35
CA GLY A 65 -3.93 12.76 11.37
C GLY A 65 -4.20 11.27 11.63
N LEU A 66 -5.09 10.64 10.85
CA LEU A 66 -5.34 9.20 10.90
C LEU A 66 -4.08 8.43 10.50
N GLU A 67 -3.88 7.27 11.12
CA GLU A 67 -2.81 6.34 10.77
C GLU A 67 -3.33 5.28 9.79
N LEU A 68 -2.67 5.17 8.64
CA LEU A 68 -2.90 4.11 7.68
C LEU A 68 -1.87 3.00 7.92
N ASN A 69 -2.33 1.78 8.18
CA ASN A 69 -1.45 0.62 8.27
C ASN A 69 -1.13 0.11 6.86
N MET A 70 0.12 0.30 6.43
CA MET A 70 0.58 -0.09 5.11
C MET A 70 0.61 -1.62 4.90
N GLY A 71 0.54 -2.42 5.97
CA GLY A 71 0.38 -3.87 5.87
C GLY A 71 -0.90 -4.27 5.15
N PHE A 72 -1.94 -3.43 5.16
CA PHE A 72 -3.16 -3.64 4.38
C PHE A 72 -2.91 -3.65 2.86
N TYR A 73 -1.88 -2.93 2.40
CA TYR A 73 -1.49 -2.86 0.99
C TYR A 73 -0.28 -3.74 0.65
N SER A 74 0.21 -4.52 1.61
CA SER A 74 1.37 -5.38 1.40
C SER A 74 1.05 -6.52 0.43
N ARG A 75 2.06 -6.96 -0.33
CA ARG A 75 2.03 -8.18 -1.14
C ARG A 75 1.97 -9.46 -0.30
N ASN A 76 2.34 -9.38 0.97
CA ASN A 76 2.36 -10.49 1.93
C ASN A 76 1.10 -10.54 2.81
N ARG A 77 0.10 -9.70 2.53
CA ARG A 77 -1.14 -9.65 3.30
C ARG A 77 -1.95 -10.93 3.16
N GLU A 78 -2.74 -11.24 4.18
CA GLU A 78 -3.85 -12.19 4.01
C GLU A 78 -4.88 -11.58 3.06
N ILE A 79 -5.25 -12.34 2.02
CA ILE A 79 -6.28 -11.95 1.05
C ILE A 79 -7.57 -11.67 1.83
N ASN A 80 -8.13 -10.48 1.66
CA ASN A 80 -9.38 -10.12 2.34
C ASN A 80 -10.59 -10.77 1.64
N PRO A 81 -11.25 -11.79 2.24
CA PRO A 81 -12.38 -12.47 1.61
C PRO A 81 -13.65 -11.60 1.57
N ASN A 82 -13.70 -10.54 2.36
CA ASN A 82 -14.81 -9.58 2.39
C ASN A 82 -14.61 -8.42 1.40
N SER A 83 -13.56 -8.46 0.58
CA SER A 83 -13.43 -7.52 -0.52
C SER A 83 -14.66 -7.62 -1.43
N SER A 84 -15.15 -6.48 -1.93
CA SER A 84 -16.29 -6.47 -2.84
C SER A 84 -15.98 -7.10 -4.21
N PHE A 85 -14.71 -7.41 -4.48
CA PHE A 85 -14.17 -7.85 -5.78
C PHE A 85 -14.65 -6.93 -6.92
N SER A 86 -14.85 -5.65 -6.62
CA SER A 86 -15.45 -4.68 -7.53
C SER A 86 -14.77 -3.30 -7.39
N VAL A 87 -15.03 -2.42 -8.36
CA VAL A 87 -14.52 -1.03 -8.36
C VAL A 87 -15.11 -0.20 -7.21
N ASN A 88 -16.26 -0.59 -6.67
CA ASN A 88 -16.84 -0.01 -5.47
C ASN A 88 -16.25 -0.75 -4.27
N GLY A 89 -15.06 -0.33 -3.85
CA GLY A 89 -14.43 -0.86 -2.63
C GLY A 89 -15.34 -0.85 -1.42
#